data_AF-A0A4Q5QMS4-F1
#
_entry.id   AF-A0A4Q5QMS4-F1
#
_cell.length_a   1.000
_cell.length_b   1.000
_cell.length_c   1.000
_cell.angle_alpha   90.00
_cell.angle_beta   90.00
_cell.angle_gamma   90.00
#
_symmetry.space_group_name_H-M   'P 1'
#
loop_
_entity.id
_entity.type
_entity.pdbx_description
1 polymer ?
#
loop_
_entity_poly.entity_id
_entity_poly.type
_entity_poly.pdbx_seq_one_letter_code
_entity_poly.pdbx_strand_id
1 'polypeptide(L)'
;GLVTAGDIGTVGDIQILNPDLVICTLDDGAEIRMEFTVATGKGYVPAERNRPEDAPIGLIPVDALFSPVTKVSYRVETTREGQDLDKDKLTMTVETNGAVSPEDALAYAARIIQDQLQVFVNFEDPRKEEAAPLAPQLPFNPALLKKVDELELSVRSANCLKNDNIVYIGDLIQKSEGEMLRTPNFGRKSLNEIKEVLAAMGLHLGMDIPGWPPENIEDLAKRFEEHY
;
A
#
# COMPACT_ATOMS: atom_id res chain seq x y z
N GLY A 1 -19.97 15.26 -47.28
CA GLY A 1 -20.61 15.38 -45.96
C GLY A 1 -19.61 15.83 -44.91
N LEU A 2 -20.10 16.16 -43.71
CA LEU A 2 -19.28 16.59 -42.59
C LEU A 2 -18.69 15.35 -41.89
N VAL A 3 -17.39 15.37 -41.59
CA VAL A 3 -16.67 14.30 -40.88
C VAL A 3 -16.31 14.80 -39.49
N THR A 4 -16.78 14.11 -38.45
CA THR A 4 -16.51 14.47 -37.04
C THR A 4 -15.55 13.50 -36.39
N ALA A 5 -15.06 13.84 -35.20
CA ALA A 5 -14.27 12.95 -34.37
C ALA A 5 -15.04 11.69 -33.95
N GLY A 6 -16.38 11.74 -33.91
CA GLY A 6 -17.23 10.58 -33.65
C GLY A 6 -17.19 9.51 -34.74
N ASP A 7 -16.76 9.86 -35.95
CA ASP A 7 -16.59 8.91 -37.06
C ASP A 7 -15.28 8.10 -36.98
N ILE A 8 -14.40 8.42 -36.01
CA ILE A 8 -13.13 7.72 -35.81
C ILE A 8 -13.39 6.37 -35.15
N GLY A 9 -12.97 5.29 -35.80
CA GLY A 9 -12.88 3.97 -35.18
C GLY A 9 -11.74 3.93 -34.16
N THR A 10 -12.07 3.82 -32.87
CA THR A 10 -11.07 3.66 -31.81
C THR A 10 -10.66 2.20 -31.62
N VAL A 11 -9.49 1.99 -31.05
CA VAL A 11 -8.96 0.66 -30.70
C VAL A 11 -8.59 0.61 -29.22
N GLY A 12 -8.82 -0.54 -28.58
CA GLY A 12 -8.49 -0.74 -27.16
C GLY A 12 -9.26 0.19 -26.22
N ASP A 13 -8.57 0.70 -25.20
CA ASP A 13 -9.15 1.53 -24.14
C ASP A 13 -9.11 3.05 -24.46
N ILE A 14 -9.11 3.42 -25.74
CA ILE A 14 -9.09 4.83 -26.18
C ILE A 14 -10.51 5.39 -26.24
N GLN A 15 -10.73 6.51 -25.55
CA GLN A 15 -11.99 7.25 -25.58
C GLN A 15 -11.81 8.63 -26.19
N ILE A 16 -12.71 8.99 -27.11
CA ILE A 16 -12.80 10.34 -27.68
C ILE A 16 -13.69 11.20 -26.77
N LEU A 17 -13.12 12.27 -26.21
CA LEU A 17 -13.81 13.13 -25.25
C LEU A 17 -14.75 14.15 -25.91
N ASN A 18 -14.48 14.52 -27.17
CA ASN A 18 -15.31 15.46 -27.94
C ASN A 18 -15.67 14.86 -29.32
N PRO A 19 -16.70 14.01 -29.40
CA PRO A 19 -17.10 13.37 -30.66
C PRO A 19 -17.65 14.35 -31.71
N ASP A 20 -18.18 15.49 -31.28
CA ASP A 20 -18.81 16.47 -32.19
C ASP A 20 -17.80 17.37 -32.91
N LEU A 21 -16.50 17.23 -32.61
CA LEU A 21 -15.45 18.01 -33.22
C LEU A 21 -15.40 17.76 -34.73
N VAL A 22 -15.63 18.81 -35.52
CA VAL A 22 -15.52 18.77 -36.98
C VAL A 22 -14.05 18.67 -37.39
N ILE A 23 -13.72 17.64 -38.17
CA ILE A 23 -12.35 17.43 -38.69
C ILE A 23 -12.23 18.02 -40.09
N CYS A 24 -13.14 17.63 -40.99
CA CYS A 24 -13.17 18.12 -42.36
C CYS A 24 -14.55 17.97 -42.99
N THR A 25 -14.70 18.50 -44.21
CA THR A 25 -15.88 18.34 -45.05
C THR A 25 -15.47 17.69 -46.35
N LEU A 26 -16.17 16.65 -46.76
CA LEU A 26 -15.96 15.93 -48.03
C LEU A 26 -16.99 16.36 -49.08
N ASP A 27 -16.57 16.48 -50.32
CA ASP A 27 -17.46 16.67 -51.48
C ASP A 27 -18.01 15.32 -51.99
N ASP A 28 -19.02 15.38 -52.86
CA ASP A 28 -19.65 14.20 -53.43
C ASP A 28 -18.64 13.34 -54.23
N GLY A 29 -18.53 12.07 -53.86
CA GLY A 29 -17.60 11.12 -54.49
C GLY A 29 -16.18 11.14 -53.91
N ALA A 30 -15.89 11.95 -52.88
CA ALA A 30 -14.60 11.95 -52.19
C ALA A 30 -14.52 10.84 -51.12
N GLU A 31 -13.37 10.18 -51.03
CA GLU A 31 -13.05 9.20 -49.99
C GLU A 31 -11.80 9.65 -49.23
N ILE A 32 -11.80 9.48 -47.91
CA ILE A 32 -10.67 9.79 -47.04
C ILE A 32 -10.36 8.60 -46.14
N ARG A 33 -9.07 8.31 -45.97
CA ARG A 33 -8.58 7.32 -45.02
C ARG A 33 -7.42 7.91 -44.24
N MET A 34 -7.54 7.93 -42.93
CA MET A 34 -6.54 8.45 -42.01
C MET A 34 -6.25 7.43 -40.91
N GLU A 35 -5.02 7.42 -40.44
CA GLU A 35 -4.60 6.64 -39.28
C GLU A 35 -3.91 7.59 -38.30
N PHE A 36 -4.34 7.56 -37.05
CA PHE A 36 -3.82 8.42 -36.00
C PHE A 36 -2.93 7.61 -35.07
N THR A 37 -1.76 8.16 -34.74
CA THR A 37 -0.93 7.64 -33.65
C THR A 37 -1.16 8.52 -32.43
N VAL A 38 -1.59 7.92 -31.32
CA VAL A 38 -1.79 8.61 -30.04
C VAL A 38 -0.73 8.13 -29.06
N ALA A 39 -0.16 9.06 -28.30
CA ALA A 39 0.85 8.77 -27.28
C ALA A 39 0.51 9.49 -25.97
N THR A 40 1.08 9.02 -24.86
CA THR A 40 1.05 9.72 -23.58
C THR A 40 2.35 10.48 -23.39
N GLY A 41 2.29 11.73 -22.96
CA GLY A 41 3.47 12.57 -22.76
C GLY A 41 3.24 13.66 -21.73
N LYS A 42 4.15 14.64 -21.69
CA LYS A 42 4.05 15.80 -20.80
C LYS A 42 4.43 17.07 -21.56
N GLY A 43 3.67 18.14 -21.36
CA GLY A 43 3.96 19.44 -21.95
C GLY A 43 3.76 19.46 -23.47
N TYR A 44 4.54 20.29 -24.15
CA TYR A 44 4.48 20.47 -25.60
C TYR A 44 5.64 19.74 -26.28
N VAL A 45 5.34 19.01 -27.35
CA VAL A 45 6.33 18.33 -28.20
C VAL A 45 6.13 18.77 -29.64
N PRO A 46 7.13 19.43 -30.26
CA PRO A 46 7.04 19.86 -31.65
C PRO A 46 7.07 18.68 -32.61
N ALA A 47 6.50 18.86 -33.79
CA ALA A 47 6.37 17.85 -34.84
C ALA A 47 7.71 17.17 -35.19
N GLU A 48 8.83 17.90 -35.23
CA GLU A 48 10.13 17.30 -35.54
C GLU A 48 10.54 16.20 -34.54
N ARG A 49 10.16 16.31 -33.27
CA ARG A 49 10.46 15.30 -32.24
C ARG A 49 9.48 14.13 -32.26
N ASN A 50 8.33 14.29 -32.91
CA ASN A 50 7.34 13.24 -33.08
C ASN A 50 7.61 12.35 -34.30
N ARG A 51 8.62 12.68 -35.12
CA ARG A 51 8.99 11.89 -36.30
C ARG A 51 10.01 10.80 -35.91
N PRO A 52 9.67 9.50 -36.01
CA PRO A 52 10.63 8.42 -35.83
C PRO A 52 11.71 8.43 -36.91
N GLU A 53 12.89 7.89 -36.61
CA GLU A 53 13.97 7.73 -37.59
C GLU A 53 13.56 6.78 -38.73
N ASP A 54 12.72 5.80 -38.43
CA ASP A 54 12.15 4.81 -39.35
C ASP A 54 10.74 5.17 -39.84
N ALA A 55 10.38 6.46 -39.83
CA ALA A 55 9.06 6.94 -40.23
C ALA A 55 8.65 6.46 -41.64
N PRO A 56 7.47 5.83 -41.80
CA PRO A 56 6.99 5.41 -43.11
C PRO A 56 6.71 6.59 -44.03
N ILE A 57 6.76 6.34 -45.34
CA ILE A 57 6.41 7.32 -46.35
C ILE A 57 4.92 7.67 -46.19
N GLY A 58 4.63 8.98 -46.11
CA GLY A 58 3.27 9.48 -45.91
C GLY A 58 2.92 9.81 -44.45
N LEU A 59 3.82 9.56 -43.48
CA LEU A 59 3.64 10.05 -42.12
C LEU A 59 3.80 11.58 -42.09
N ILE A 60 2.75 12.27 -41.63
CA ILE A 60 2.77 13.71 -41.39
C ILE A 60 2.86 13.91 -39.87
N PRO A 61 4.04 14.26 -39.32
CA PRO A 61 4.14 14.56 -37.91
C PRO A 61 3.40 15.86 -37.60
N VAL A 62 2.70 15.86 -36.47
CA VAL A 62 2.00 17.05 -35.94
C VAL A 62 2.54 17.35 -34.55
N ASP A 63 2.37 18.60 -34.12
CA ASP A 63 2.68 18.99 -32.76
C ASP A 63 1.75 18.26 -31.77
N ALA A 64 2.31 17.86 -30.62
CA ALA A 64 1.56 17.21 -29.56
C ALA A 64 1.52 18.09 -28.31
N LEU A 65 0.31 18.33 -27.80
CA LEU A 65 0.07 19.07 -26.56
C LEU A 65 -0.49 18.11 -25.49
N PHE A 66 0.37 17.68 -24.58
CA PHE A 66 0.01 16.82 -23.45
C PHE A 66 -0.28 17.67 -22.19
N SER A 67 -1.23 18.61 -22.32
CA SER A 67 -1.67 19.46 -21.22
C SER A 67 -3.20 19.43 -21.11
N PRO A 68 -3.77 18.71 -20.14
CA PRO A 68 -5.23 18.65 -19.95
C PRO A 68 -5.79 19.94 -19.34
N VAL A 69 -4.96 20.75 -18.67
CA VAL A 69 -5.34 22.04 -18.09
C VAL A 69 -5.19 23.13 -19.13
N THR A 70 -6.25 23.87 -19.40
CA THR A 70 -6.28 24.95 -20.40
C THR A 70 -6.07 26.32 -19.79
N LYS A 71 -6.59 26.54 -18.59
CA LYS A 71 -6.53 27.84 -17.91
C LYS A 71 -6.62 27.70 -16.40
N VAL A 72 -5.81 28.50 -15.71
CA VAL A 72 -5.84 28.64 -14.25
C VAL A 72 -5.84 30.11 -13.90
N SER A 73 -6.72 30.52 -13.00
CA SER A 73 -6.72 31.85 -12.40
C SER A 73 -6.91 31.75 -10.90
N TYR A 74 -6.16 32.52 -10.14
CA TYR A 74 -6.29 32.56 -8.69
C TYR A 74 -6.34 34.00 -8.17
N ARG A 75 -6.95 34.16 -6.99
CA ARG A 75 -7.05 35.40 -6.25
C ARG A 75 -6.84 35.12 -4.77
N VAL A 76 -5.99 35.92 -4.14
CA VAL A 76 -5.76 35.89 -2.70
C VAL A 76 -6.36 37.16 -2.10
N GLU A 77 -7.17 37.00 -1.06
CA GLU A 77 -7.84 38.09 -0.34
C GLU A 77 -7.68 37.86 1.16
N THR A 78 -7.46 38.92 1.94
CA THR A 78 -7.45 38.80 3.40
C THR A 78 -8.84 38.42 3.89
N THR A 79 -8.90 37.47 4.82
CA THR A 79 -10.14 36.98 5.40
C THR A 79 -10.06 36.94 6.92
N ARG A 80 -11.20 37.14 7.55
CA ARG A 80 -11.34 37.08 9.00
C ARG A 80 -11.98 35.75 9.37
N GLU A 81 -11.32 34.98 10.22
CA GLU A 81 -11.88 33.75 10.78
C GLU A 81 -12.06 33.92 12.28
N GLY A 82 -13.28 34.23 12.71
CA GLY A 82 -13.58 34.48 14.12
C GLY A 82 -12.93 35.77 14.65
N GLN A 83 -11.99 35.64 15.59
CA GLN A 83 -11.27 36.77 16.20
C GLN A 83 -9.91 37.08 15.52
N ASP A 84 -9.37 36.15 14.70
CA ASP A 84 -8.12 36.37 13.97
C ASP A 84 -8.36 37.12 12.65
N LEU A 85 -7.58 38.19 12.47
CA LEU A 85 -7.66 39.11 11.32
C LEU A 85 -6.58 38.83 10.25
N ASP A 86 -5.64 37.93 10.52
CA ASP A 86 -4.39 37.78 9.75
C ASP A 86 -4.38 36.53 8.85
N LYS A 87 -5.54 36.10 8.35
CA LYS A 87 -5.64 34.93 7.45
C LYS A 87 -5.85 35.35 6.00
N ASP A 88 -5.38 34.51 5.09
CA ASP A 88 -5.57 34.68 3.66
C ASP A 88 -6.56 33.64 3.12
N LYS A 89 -7.48 34.08 2.26
CA LYS A 89 -8.39 33.24 1.49
C LYS A 89 -7.90 33.15 0.05
N LEU A 90 -7.60 31.94 -0.39
CA LEU A 90 -7.30 31.62 -1.79
C LEU A 90 -8.59 31.18 -2.50
N THR A 91 -8.91 31.85 -3.61
CA THR A 91 -9.94 31.41 -4.55
C THR A 91 -9.27 31.09 -5.88
N MET A 92 -9.48 29.88 -6.40
CA MET A 92 -8.86 29.41 -7.64
C MET A 92 -9.91 28.83 -8.58
N THR A 93 -9.78 29.15 -9.87
CA THR A 93 -10.60 28.62 -10.97
C THR A 93 -9.68 27.87 -11.92
N VAL A 94 -9.98 26.60 -12.16
CA VAL A 94 -9.22 25.70 -13.02
C VAL A 94 -10.14 25.17 -14.11
N GLU A 95 -9.77 25.37 -15.37
CA GLU A 95 -10.47 24.87 -16.55
C GLU A 95 -9.64 23.73 -17.17
N THR A 96 -10.27 22.57 -17.40
CA THR A 96 -9.65 21.40 -18.04
C THR A 96 -10.41 20.98 -19.29
N ASN A 97 -9.78 20.19 -20.15
CA ASN A 97 -10.38 19.65 -21.38
C ASN A 97 -11.18 18.36 -21.16
N GLY A 98 -11.43 17.96 -19.91
CA GLY A 98 -12.16 16.75 -19.56
C GLY A 98 -11.32 15.47 -19.44
N ALA A 99 -10.05 15.48 -19.85
CA ALA A 99 -9.18 14.30 -19.70
C ALA A 99 -8.78 14.03 -18.25
N VAL A 100 -8.75 15.07 -17.42
CA VAL A 100 -8.51 15.01 -15.97
C VAL A 100 -9.46 15.98 -15.29
N SER A 101 -10.01 15.60 -14.13
CA SER A 101 -10.85 16.50 -13.34
C SER A 101 -10.02 17.67 -12.79
N PRO A 102 -10.61 18.87 -12.58
CA PRO A 102 -9.89 19.99 -11.98
C PRO A 102 -9.30 19.68 -10.60
N GLU A 103 -10.00 18.86 -9.80
CA GLU A 103 -9.57 18.44 -8.46
C GLU A 103 -8.35 17.51 -8.54
N ASP A 104 -8.40 16.51 -9.42
CA ASP A 104 -7.27 15.59 -9.63
C ASP A 104 -6.06 16.33 -10.20
N ALA A 105 -6.27 17.24 -11.16
CA ALA A 105 -5.20 18.04 -11.73
C ALA A 105 -4.47 18.85 -10.64
N LEU A 106 -5.21 19.42 -9.68
CA LEU A 106 -4.63 20.11 -8.54
C LEU A 106 -3.89 19.15 -7.60
N ALA A 107 -4.45 17.98 -7.31
CA ALA A 107 -3.82 16.96 -6.48
C ALA A 107 -2.49 16.48 -7.09
N TYR A 108 -2.47 16.20 -8.40
CA TYR A 108 -1.25 15.86 -9.13
C TYR A 108 -0.22 16.99 -9.07
N ALA A 109 -0.63 18.25 -9.24
CA ALA A 109 0.28 19.39 -9.13
C ALA A 109 0.90 19.50 -7.73
N ALA A 110 0.09 19.35 -6.67
CA ALA A 110 0.58 19.36 -5.30
C ALA A 110 1.57 18.22 -5.04
N ARG A 111 1.29 17.01 -5.54
CA ARG A 111 2.20 15.86 -5.42
C ARG A 111 3.54 16.11 -6.12
N ILE A 112 3.51 16.65 -7.34
CA ILE A 112 4.73 17.00 -8.07
C ILE A 112 5.57 18.00 -7.27
N ILE A 113 4.95 19.03 -6.69
CA ILE A 113 5.66 20.02 -5.86
C ILE A 113 6.26 19.35 -4.61
N GLN A 114 5.53 18.47 -3.92
CA GLN A 114 6.05 17.73 -2.78
C GLN A 114 7.28 16.89 -3.15
N ASP A 115 7.20 16.13 -4.23
CA ASP A 115 8.30 15.28 -4.71
C ASP A 115 9.53 16.13 -5.09
N GLN A 116 9.33 17.29 -5.73
CA GLN A 116 10.44 18.19 -6.07
C GLN A 116 11.06 18.86 -4.84
N LEU A 117 10.25 19.21 -3.83
CA LEU A 117 10.74 19.84 -2.60
C LEU A 117 11.45 18.83 -1.67
N GLN A 118 11.12 17.55 -1.77
CA GLN A 118 11.70 16.50 -0.93
C GLN A 118 13.24 16.46 -1.01
N VAL A 119 13.83 16.77 -2.16
CA VAL A 119 15.30 16.80 -2.34
C VAL A 119 15.98 17.85 -1.44
N PHE A 120 15.25 18.87 -1.00
CA PHE A 120 15.76 19.92 -0.12
C PHE A 120 15.51 19.64 1.38
N VAL A 121 14.77 18.58 1.70
CA VAL A 121 14.48 18.19 3.08
C VAL A 121 15.68 17.38 3.61
N ASN A 122 16.60 18.08 4.27
CA ASN A 122 17.88 17.53 4.76
C ASN A 122 17.78 16.79 6.10
N PHE A 123 16.58 16.62 6.63
CA PHE A 123 16.29 15.88 7.85
C PHE A 123 15.18 14.90 7.52
N GLU A 124 15.35 13.62 7.85
CA GLU A 124 14.21 12.70 7.83
C GLU A 124 13.16 13.27 8.79
N ASP A 125 12.06 13.79 8.25
CA ASP A 125 10.83 13.95 9.02
C ASP A 125 10.62 12.58 9.69
N PRO A 126 10.49 12.48 11.03
CA PRO A 126 10.17 11.21 11.65
C PRO A 126 8.93 10.72 10.94
N ARG A 127 9.12 9.73 10.04
CA ARG A 127 8.04 9.06 9.33
C ARG A 127 7.03 8.81 10.41
N LYS A 128 5.85 9.43 10.28
CA LYS A 128 4.69 9.05 11.09
C LYS A 128 4.71 7.54 10.97
N GLU A 129 5.05 6.85 12.05
CA GLU A 129 4.91 5.41 12.10
C GLU A 129 3.46 5.22 11.68
N GLU A 130 3.26 4.68 10.47
CA GLU A 130 1.97 4.14 10.11
C GLU A 130 1.67 3.21 11.27
N ALA A 131 0.68 3.58 12.08
CA ALA A 131 0.31 2.79 13.23
C ALA A 131 0.12 1.39 12.69
N ALA A 132 1.06 0.49 13.03
CA ALA A 132 0.97 -0.90 12.66
C ALA A 132 -0.46 -1.31 13.05
N PRO A 133 -1.24 -1.92 12.13
CA PRO A 133 -2.62 -2.26 12.41
C PRO A 133 -2.61 -2.96 13.76
N LEU A 134 -3.38 -2.44 14.72
CA LEU A 134 -3.49 -3.01 16.06
C LEU A 134 -3.77 -4.51 15.84
N ALA A 135 -2.74 -5.34 16.02
CA ALA A 135 -2.95 -6.76 16.18
C ALA A 135 -3.96 -6.85 17.33
N PRO A 136 -5.09 -7.58 17.15
CA PRO A 136 -6.08 -7.70 18.19
C PRO A 136 -5.34 -8.12 19.46
N GLN A 137 -5.44 -7.31 20.51
CA GLN A 137 -4.83 -7.61 21.79
C GLN A 137 -5.52 -8.87 22.31
N LEU A 138 -5.00 -10.05 21.96
CA LEU A 138 -5.36 -11.25 22.67
C LEU A 138 -4.94 -11.02 24.13
N PRO A 139 -5.75 -11.42 25.13
CA PRO A 139 -5.44 -11.23 26.55
C PRO A 139 -4.16 -11.94 27.02
N PHE A 140 -3.52 -12.69 26.12
CA PHE A 140 -2.40 -13.57 26.37
C PHE A 140 -1.43 -13.51 25.19
N ASN A 141 -0.14 -13.65 25.47
CA ASN A 141 0.91 -13.62 24.46
C ASN A 141 0.67 -14.76 23.44
N PRO A 142 0.60 -14.50 22.11
CA PRO A 142 0.39 -15.54 21.09
C PRO A 142 1.43 -16.66 21.13
N ALA A 143 2.60 -16.44 21.74
CA ALA A 143 3.60 -17.48 22.01
C ALA A 143 3.05 -18.66 22.83
N LEU A 144 1.99 -18.47 23.62
CA LEU A 144 1.43 -19.51 24.50
C LEU A 144 0.72 -20.63 23.73
N LEU A 145 0.24 -20.34 22.52
CA LEU A 145 -0.43 -21.30 21.63
C LEU A 145 0.56 -22.18 20.85
N LYS A 146 1.87 -21.88 20.88
CA LYS A 146 2.88 -22.70 20.23
C LYS A 146 3.05 -24.03 20.95
N LYS A 147 3.32 -25.08 20.18
CA LYS A 147 3.62 -26.40 20.73
C LYS A 147 5.04 -26.44 21.27
N VAL A 148 5.23 -27.19 22.34
CA VAL A 148 6.55 -27.44 22.93
C VAL A 148 7.49 -28.14 21.94
N ASP A 149 6.95 -28.93 21.00
CA ASP A 149 7.71 -29.62 19.95
C ASP A 149 8.35 -28.65 18.94
N GLU A 150 7.86 -27.40 18.83
CA GLU A 150 8.45 -26.35 17.99
C GLU A 150 9.60 -25.62 18.69
N LEU A 151 9.75 -25.79 20.00
CA LEU A 151 10.91 -25.29 20.71
C LEU A 151 12.10 -26.18 20.36
N GLU A 152 13.22 -25.58 19.94
CA GLU A 152 14.48 -26.27 19.64
C GLU A 152 15.16 -26.82 20.92
N LEU A 153 14.42 -27.63 21.68
CA LEU A 153 14.86 -28.25 22.92
C LEU A 153 15.62 -29.54 22.64
N SER A 154 16.45 -29.96 23.60
CA SER A 154 17.09 -31.26 23.50
C SER A 154 16.06 -32.39 23.48
N VAL A 155 16.37 -33.47 22.75
CA VAL A 155 15.52 -34.68 22.63
C VAL A 155 15.09 -35.24 23.99
N ARG A 156 15.91 -35.05 25.03
CA ARG A 156 15.57 -35.44 26.40
C ARG A 156 14.48 -34.55 26.99
N SER A 157 14.62 -33.22 26.87
CA SER A 157 13.68 -32.24 27.41
C SER A 157 12.31 -32.37 26.73
N ALA A 158 12.27 -32.48 25.39
CA ALA A 158 11.02 -32.68 24.64
C ALA A 158 10.27 -33.96 25.05
N ASN A 159 10.97 -35.10 25.16
CA ASN A 159 10.35 -36.36 25.58
C ASN A 159 9.87 -36.35 27.03
N CYS A 160 10.55 -35.63 27.93
CA CYS A 160 10.10 -35.49 29.32
C CYS A 160 8.80 -34.66 29.40
N LEU A 161 8.71 -33.58 28.63
CA LEU A 161 7.52 -32.71 28.57
C LEU A 161 6.32 -33.46 27.98
N LYS A 162 6.54 -34.24 26.92
CA LYS A 162 5.52 -35.09 26.30
C LYS A 162 5.00 -36.16 27.24
N ASN A 163 5.87 -36.77 28.05
CA ASN A 163 5.48 -37.77 29.04
C ASN A 163 4.68 -37.17 30.22
N ASP A 164 4.84 -35.87 30.50
CA ASP A 164 4.11 -35.14 31.54
C ASP A 164 2.83 -34.47 31.02
N ASN A 165 2.40 -34.82 29.79
CA ASN A 165 1.25 -34.24 29.07
C ASN A 165 1.33 -32.72 28.87
N ILE A 166 2.53 -32.15 28.76
CA ILE A 166 2.74 -30.73 28.47
C ILE A 166 2.90 -30.57 26.95
N VAL A 167 1.86 -30.07 26.28
CA VAL A 167 1.82 -29.96 24.82
C VAL A 167 2.07 -28.53 24.35
N TYR A 168 1.56 -27.54 25.07
CA TYR A 168 1.66 -26.12 24.71
C TYR A 168 2.59 -25.36 25.65
N ILE A 169 3.14 -24.23 25.18
CA ILE A 169 3.95 -23.34 26.01
C ILE A 169 3.14 -22.80 27.20
N GLY A 170 1.84 -22.56 27.03
CA GLY A 170 0.96 -22.15 28.13
C GLY A 170 0.87 -23.18 29.27
N ASP A 171 0.93 -24.48 28.97
CA ASP A 171 0.95 -25.54 29.99
C ASP A 171 2.28 -25.57 30.76
N LEU A 172 3.38 -25.27 30.05
CA LEU A 172 4.74 -25.28 30.58
C LEU A 172 4.97 -24.16 31.59
N ILE A 173 4.51 -22.94 31.31
CA ILE A 173 4.82 -21.78 32.16
C ILE A 173 4.04 -21.76 33.48
N GLN A 174 2.95 -22.52 33.59
CA GLN A 174 2.21 -22.68 34.85
C GLN A 174 2.90 -23.62 35.86
N LYS A 175 3.83 -24.46 35.39
CA LYS A 175 4.58 -25.35 36.26
C LYS A 175 5.69 -24.58 36.98
N SER A 176 5.83 -24.86 38.27
CA SER A 176 6.93 -24.30 39.05
C SER A 176 8.22 -25.10 38.81
N GLU A 177 9.38 -24.46 38.99
CA GLU A 177 10.68 -25.11 38.84
C GLU A 177 10.84 -26.35 39.75
N GLY A 178 10.24 -26.29 40.94
CA GLY A 178 10.26 -27.36 41.93
C GLY A 178 9.40 -28.56 41.54
N GLU A 179 8.39 -28.38 40.67
CA GLU A 179 7.58 -29.47 40.12
C GLU A 179 8.29 -30.12 38.94
N MET A 180 8.90 -29.32 38.06
CA MET A 180 9.66 -29.83 36.92
C MET A 180 10.84 -30.74 37.35
N LEU A 181 11.50 -30.41 38.46
CA LEU A 181 12.58 -31.23 39.02
C LEU A 181 12.12 -32.53 39.68
N ARG A 182 10.81 -32.70 39.94
CA ARG A 182 10.26 -33.96 40.46
C ARG A 182 9.85 -34.92 39.34
N THR A 183 9.73 -34.43 38.11
CA THR A 183 9.39 -35.25 36.94
C THR A 183 10.51 -36.27 36.68
N PRO A 184 10.18 -37.57 36.51
CA PRO A 184 11.18 -38.61 36.29
C PRO A 184 12.00 -38.32 35.03
N ASN A 185 13.33 -38.46 35.13
CA ASN A 185 14.31 -38.19 34.06
C ASN A 185 14.48 -36.70 33.66
N PHE A 186 13.87 -35.77 34.40
CA PHE A 186 14.05 -34.34 34.20
C PHE A 186 15.23 -33.80 35.05
N GLY A 187 16.24 -33.24 34.40
CA GLY A 187 17.49 -32.82 35.04
C GLY A 187 17.69 -31.31 35.11
N ARG A 188 18.63 -30.86 35.95
CA ARG A 188 19.04 -29.44 36.06
C ARG A 188 19.49 -28.82 34.73
N LYS A 189 20.07 -29.63 33.84
CA LYS A 189 20.48 -29.19 32.50
C LYS A 189 19.27 -28.87 31.61
N SER A 190 18.26 -29.75 31.59
CA SER A 190 16.99 -29.53 30.87
C SER A 190 16.21 -28.33 31.40
N LEU A 191 16.24 -28.11 32.73
CA LEU A 191 15.63 -26.94 33.35
C LEU A 191 16.26 -25.63 32.85
N ASN A 192 17.58 -25.56 32.77
CA ASN A 192 18.27 -24.36 32.27
C ASN A 192 18.01 -24.13 30.78
N GLU A 193 18.00 -25.18 29.95
CA GLU A 193 17.64 -25.09 28.52
C GLU A 193 16.25 -24.44 28.34
N ILE A 194 15.26 -24.89 29.11
CA ILE A 194 13.90 -24.33 29.04
C ILE A 194 13.86 -22.88 29.52
N LYS A 195 14.59 -22.54 30.58
CA LYS A 195 14.65 -21.14 31.07
C LYS A 195 15.26 -20.19 30.05
N GLU A 196 16.32 -20.60 29.35
CA GLU A 196 16.95 -19.79 28.31
C GLU A 196 16.00 -19.54 27.14
N VAL A 197 15.28 -20.58 26.68
CA VAL A 197 14.31 -20.48 25.58
C VAL A 197 13.09 -19.64 25.99
N LEU A 198 12.55 -19.83 27.20
CA LEU A 198 11.44 -19.03 27.71
C LEU A 198 11.85 -17.56 27.91
N ALA A 199 13.06 -17.30 28.41
CA ALA A 199 13.58 -15.96 28.57
C ALA A 199 13.76 -15.23 27.22
N ALA A 200 14.17 -15.96 26.17
CA ALA A 200 14.23 -15.41 24.81
C ALA A 200 12.84 -14.99 24.28
N MET A 201 11.77 -15.60 24.79
CA MET A 201 10.37 -15.25 24.48
C MET A 201 9.74 -14.29 25.50
N GLY A 202 10.51 -13.82 26.50
CA GLY A 202 10.04 -12.95 27.58
C GLY A 202 9.11 -13.63 28.59
N LEU A 203 9.14 -14.96 28.68
CA LEU A 203 8.33 -15.78 29.57
C LEU A 203 9.18 -16.37 30.72
N HIS A 204 8.54 -16.74 31.83
CA HIS A 204 9.20 -17.45 32.93
C HIS A 204 8.32 -18.57 33.50
N LEU A 205 8.94 -19.50 34.24
CA LEU A 205 8.22 -20.59 34.91
C LEU A 205 7.47 -20.04 36.15
N GLY A 206 6.33 -20.64 36.47
CA GLY A 206 5.47 -20.22 37.58
C GLY A 206 4.59 -18.99 37.30
N MET A 207 4.30 -18.69 36.03
CA MET A 207 3.32 -17.66 35.65
C MET A 207 1.90 -18.22 35.76
N ASP A 208 1.02 -17.48 36.42
CA ASP A 208 -0.41 -17.82 36.47
C ASP A 208 -1.14 -17.18 35.28
N ILE A 209 -1.84 -18.00 34.49
CA ILE A 209 -2.62 -17.56 33.34
C ILE A 209 -4.11 -17.80 33.64
N PRO A 210 -4.88 -16.76 33.98
CA PRO A 210 -6.30 -16.94 34.24
C PRO A 210 -7.05 -17.36 32.97
N GLY A 211 -7.73 -18.51 33.02
CA GLY A 211 -8.53 -19.03 31.90
C GLY A 211 -7.79 -19.99 30.95
N TRP A 212 -6.62 -20.49 31.34
CA TRP A 212 -5.93 -21.57 30.64
C TRP A 212 -6.18 -22.94 31.30
N PRO A 213 -6.40 -24.04 30.54
CA PRO A 213 -6.49 -24.13 29.08
C PRO A 213 -7.89 -23.70 28.57
N PRO A 214 -7.98 -22.94 27.46
CA PRO A 214 -9.26 -22.61 26.83
C PRO A 214 -9.92 -23.85 26.19
N GLU A 215 -11.26 -23.93 26.24
CA GLU A 215 -12.03 -25.09 25.70
C GLU A 215 -11.80 -25.34 24.19
N ASN A 216 -11.37 -24.32 23.43
CA ASN A 216 -11.14 -24.38 21.97
C ASN A 216 -9.66 -24.25 21.58
N ILE A 217 -8.73 -24.82 22.36
CA ILE A 217 -7.28 -24.66 22.13
C ILE A 217 -6.81 -25.19 20.76
N GLU A 218 -7.43 -26.25 20.24
CA GLU A 218 -7.08 -26.84 18.94
C GLU A 218 -7.47 -25.95 17.75
N ASP A 219 -8.64 -25.31 17.81
CA ASP A 219 -9.11 -24.39 16.77
C ASP A 219 -8.33 -23.08 16.78
N LEU A 220 -7.93 -22.61 17.96
CA LEU A 220 -7.08 -21.42 18.11
C LEU A 220 -5.66 -21.67 17.59
N ALA A 221 -5.09 -22.85 17.86
CA ALA A 221 -3.79 -23.24 17.33
C ALA A 221 -3.80 -23.33 15.79
N LYS A 222 -4.84 -23.93 15.18
CA LYS A 222 -4.99 -24.01 13.71
C LYS A 222 -5.08 -22.64 13.05
N ARG A 223 -5.88 -21.71 13.60
CA ARG A 223 -6.00 -20.35 13.05
C ARG A 223 -4.70 -19.57 13.12
N PHE A 224 -3.87 -19.84 14.13
CA PHE A 224 -2.56 -19.20 14.25
C PHE A 224 -1.55 -19.77 13.24
N GLU A 225 -1.57 -21.09 13.00
CA GLU A 225 -0.78 -21.75 11.94
C GLU A 225 -1.21 -21.34 10.52
N GLU A 226 -2.49 -20.99 10.27
CA GLU A 226 -2.95 -20.57 8.93
C GLU A 226 -2.60 -19.12 8.55
N HIS A 227 -2.29 -18.28 9.53
CA HIS A 227 -2.02 -16.85 9.34
C HIS A 227 -0.53 -16.49 9.32
N TYR A 228 0.37 -17.46 9.42
CA TYR A 228 1.83 -17.31 9.40
C TYR A 228 2.48 -18.42 8.58
#